data_AF-A0A6M0SIW3-F1
#
_entry.id   AF-A0A6M0SIW3-F1
#
_cell.length_a   1.000
_cell.length_b   1.000
_cell.length_c   1.000
_cell.angle_alpha   90.00
_cell.angle_beta   90.00
_cell.angle_gamma   90.00
#
_symmetry.space_group_name_H-M   'P 1'
#
loop_
_entity.id
_entity.type
_entity.pdbx_description
1 polymer ?
#
loop_
_entity_poly.entity_id
_entity_poly.type
_entity_poly.pdbx_seq_one_letter_code
_entity_poly.pdbx_strand_id
1 'polypeptide(L)'
;MIQIFLAHASEDKDAVIDLYNRLKDRGFKPWLDKVDLLPGQSWRAEIPKAIRESDVFIACLSKQSVAKQGYIQREFRMALQKMGDMPPGNIYLIPVRLDDCQVPELRQEEYGINLADYQWVDLFQDGQFERLVKSIELHFPDAIATPNIPKLQTFTFETVKVNNKGSITNRRQHKRVLAVQVLRLEP
;
A
#
# COMPACT_ATOMS: atom_id res chain seq x y z
N MET A 1 0.02 -0.69 -9.40
CA MET A 1 0.25 -0.30 -8.00
C MET A 1 -0.58 -1.20 -7.13
N ILE A 2 0.02 -1.85 -6.14
CA ILE A 2 -0.62 -2.89 -5.32
C ILE A 2 -1.70 -2.26 -4.44
N GLN A 3 -2.93 -2.74 -4.54
CA GLN A 3 -4.08 -2.31 -3.76
C GLN A 3 -4.15 -3.10 -2.45
N ILE A 4 -4.11 -2.40 -1.31
CA ILE A 4 -4.05 -3.02 0.02
C ILE A 4 -5.28 -2.62 0.82
N PHE A 5 -6.15 -3.58 1.15
CA PHE A 5 -7.27 -3.32 2.04
C PHE A 5 -6.82 -3.42 3.51
N LEU A 6 -7.11 -2.40 4.32
CA LEU A 6 -6.79 -2.36 5.76
C LEU A 6 -8.03 -2.61 6.61
N ALA A 7 -8.21 -3.86 7.07
CA ALA A 7 -9.31 -4.22 7.94
C ALA A 7 -8.94 -4.00 9.41
N HIS A 8 -9.72 -3.21 10.14
CA HIS A 8 -9.42 -2.84 11.53
C HIS A 8 -10.69 -2.58 12.34
N ALA A 9 -10.57 -2.61 13.67
CA ALA A 9 -11.64 -2.12 14.54
C ALA A 9 -11.58 -0.60 14.64
N SER A 10 -12.72 0.06 14.79
CA SER A 10 -12.79 1.52 14.90
C SER A 10 -11.88 2.12 15.99
N GLU A 11 -11.60 1.36 17.05
CA GLU A 11 -10.70 1.72 18.16
C GLU A 11 -9.23 1.80 17.74
N ASP A 12 -8.84 1.07 16.69
CA ASP A 12 -7.46 0.97 16.22
C ASP A 12 -7.10 2.06 15.20
N LYS A 13 -8.03 3.00 14.97
CA LYS A 13 -7.97 3.99 13.90
C LYS A 13 -6.62 4.69 13.80
N ASP A 14 -6.08 5.17 14.91
CA ASP A 14 -4.86 5.99 14.88
C ASP A 14 -3.64 5.17 14.44
N ALA A 15 -3.50 3.94 14.95
CA ALA A 15 -2.44 3.03 14.56
C ALA A 15 -2.55 2.59 13.09
N VAL A 16 -3.78 2.42 12.59
CA VAL A 16 -4.02 2.00 11.20
C VAL A 16 -3.85 3.15 10.21
N ILE A 17 -4.13 4.39 10.62
CA ILE A 17 -3.82 5.59 9.82
C ILE A 17 -2.30 5.76 9.69
N ASP A 18 -1.51 5.52 10.75
CA ASP A 18 -0.05 5.50 10.64
C ASP A 18 0.42 4.45 9.61
N LEU A 19 -0.10 3.22 9.73
CA LEU A 19 0.20 2.15 8.78
C LEU A 19 -0.20 2.52 7.34
N TYR A 20 -1.39 3.11 7.14
CA TYR A 20 -1.86 3.59 5.85
C TYR A 20 -0.86 4.55 5.22
N ASN A 21 -0.42 5.58 5.96
CA ASN A 21 0.52 6.57 5.45
C ASN A 21 1.87 5.94 5.10
N ARG A 22 2.39 5.06 5.97
CA ARG A 22 3.68 4.38 5.74
C ARG A 22 3.63 3.46 4.51
N LEU A 23 2.53 2.74 4.28
CA LEU A 23 2.34 1.93 3.08
C LEU A 23 2.24 2.80 1.82
N LYS A 24 1.54 3.93 1.91
CA LYS A 24 1.44 4.90 0.82
C LYS A 24 2.80 5.50 0.45
N ASP A 25 3.62 5.82 1.45
CA ASP A 25 4.99 6.33 1.25
C ASP A 25 5.91 5.30 0.58
N ARG A 26 5.58 4.00 0.70
CA ARG A 26 6.23 2.90 -0.04
C ARG A 26 5.71 2.70 -1.46
N GLY A 27 4.78 3.53 -1.91
CA GLY A 27 4.22 3.46 -3.25
C GLY A 27 3.15 2.37 -3.40
N PHE A 28 2.58 1.87 -2.31
CA PHE A 28 1.37 1.06 -2.35
C PHE A 28 0.12 1.94 -2.41
N LYS A 29 -1.02 1.33 -2.76
CA LYS A 29 -2.34 1.98 -2.74
C LYS A 29 -3.17 1.38 -1.59
N PRO A 30 -2.94 1.80 -0.34
CA PRO A 30 -3.78 1.37 0.76
C PRO A 30 -5.20 1.92 0.61
N TRP A 31 -6.17 1.16 1.11
CA TRP A 31 -7.58 1.52 1.17
C TRP A 31 -8.06 1.34 2.62
N LEU A 32 -8.63 2.39 3.18
CA LEU A 32 -9.12 2.48 4.55
C LEU A 32 -10.48 3.16 4.53
N ASP A 33 -11.51 2.52 5.10
CA ASP A 33 -12.89 3.04 5.09
C ASP A 33 -12.99 4.47 5.65
N LYS A 34 -12.18 4.82 6.65
CA LYS A 34 -12.17 6.17 7.25
C LYS A 34 -11.54 7.26 6.38
N VAL A 35 -10.78 6.88 5.35
CA VAL A 35 -10.04 7.79 4.48
C VAL A 35 -10.63 7.80 3.07
N ASP A 36 -10.93 6.63 2.53
CA ASP A 36 -11.26 6.44 1.11
C ASP A 36 -12.77 6.31 0.85
N LEU A 37 -13.60 6.09 1.88
CA LEU A 37 -15.06 6.09 1.72
C LEU A 37 -15.59 7.53 1.77
N LEU A 38 -16.17 7.99 0.65
CA LEU A 38 -16.68 9.35 0.52
C LEU A 38 -18.10 9.49 1.10
N PRO A 39 -18.47 10.68 1.62
CA PRO A 39 -19.83 10.97 2.03
C PRO A 39 -20.84 10.70 0.91
N GLY A 40 -21.89 9.94 1.22
CA GLY A 40 -22.91 9.53 0.25
C GLY A 40 -22.67 8.15 -0.38
N GLN A 41 -21.48 7.56 -0.23
CA GLN A 41 -21.25 6.18 -0.65
C GLN A 41 -21.87 5.19 0.34
N SER A 42 -22.42 4.10 -0.19
CA SER A 42 -22.91 2.99 0.63
C SER A 42 -21.74 2.13 1.08
N TRP A 43 -21.40 2.21 2.36
CA TRP A 43 -20.46 1.29 3.03
C TRP A 43 -20.76 -0.20 2.75
N ARG A 44 -22.05 -0.57 2.62
CA ARG A 44 -22.47 -1.94 2.30
C ARG A 44 -22.11 -2.38 0.89
N ALA A 45 -21.88 -1.45 -0.03
CA ALA A 45 -21.47 -1.73 -1.40
C ALA A 45 -19.94 -1.58 -1.57
N GLU A 46 -19.36 -0.49 -1.08
CA GLU A 46 -17.96 -0.15 -1.33
C GLU A 46 -16.97 -1.02 -0.55
N ILE A 47 -17.25 -1.38 0.71
CA ILE A 47 -16.32 -2.22 1.49
C ILE A 47 -16.18 -3.62 0.85
N PRO A 48 -17.28 -4.36 0.58
CA PRO A 48 -17.19 -5.62 -0.16
C PRO A 48 -16.46 -5.51 -1.49
N LYS A 49 -16.66 -4.40 -2.21
CA LYS A 49 -16.00 -4.14 -3.49
C LYS A 49 -14.49 -3.95 -3.31
N ALA A 50 -14.07 -3.10 -2.37
CA ALA A 50 -12.66 -2.85 -2.08
C ALA A 50 -11.92 -4.13 -1.64
N ILE A 51 -12.55 -5.00 -0.85
CA ILE A 51 -12.01 -6.33 -0.49
C ILE A 51 -11.83 -7.20 -1.75
N ARG A 52 -12.82 -7.23 -2.64
CA ARG A 52 -12.71 -8.02 -3.88
C ARG A 52 -11.64 -7.48 -4.83
N GLU A 53 -11.48 -6.17 -4.92
CA GLU A 53 -10.55 -5.50 -5.83
C GLU A 53 -9.12 -5.38 -5.28
N SER A 54 -8.90 -5.65 -3.98
CA SER A 54 -7.56 -5.56 -3.39
C SER A 54 -6.66 -6.73 -3.80
N ASP A 55 -5.37 -6.44 -3.96
CA ASP A 55 -4.33 -7.45 -4.20
C ASP A 55 -3.87 -8.08 -2.87
N VAL A 56 -3.91 -7.29 -1.80
CA VAL A 56 -3.57 -7.70 -0.43
C VAL A 56 -4.67 -7.24 0.52
N PHE A 57 -4.96 -8.07 1.51
CA PHE A 57 -5.83 -7.79 2.64
C PHE A 57 -5.00 -7.90 3.92
N ILE A 58 -4.87 -6.79 4.64
CA ILE A 58 -4.20 -6.76 5.94
C ILE A 58 -5.27 -6.82 7.03
N ALA A 59 -5.24 -7.88 7.83
CA ALA A 59 -6.06 -8.02 9.01
C ALA A 59 -5.34 -7.37 10.19
N CYS A 60 -5.72 -6.14 10.55
CA CYS A 60 -5.18 -5.43 11.71
C CYS A 60 -5.84 -5.94 13.00
N LEU A 61 -5.06 -6.61 13.83
CA LEU A 61 -5.45 -7.28 15.05
C LEU A 61 -4.97 -6.49 16.26
N SER A 62 -5.86 -6.25 17.21
CA SER A 62 -5.54 -5.69 18.52
C SER A 62 -6.36 -6.41 19.59
N LYS A 63 -6.06 -6.21 20.87
CA LYS A 63 -6.88 -6.73 21.97
C LYS A 63 -8.36 -6.34 21.81
N GLN A 64 -8.62 -5.15 21.26
CA GLN A 64 -9.96 -4.64 21.03
C GLN A 64 -10.62 -5.28 19.81
N SER A 65 -9.88 -5.48 18.71
CA SER A 65 -10.45 -6.05 17.50
C SER A 65 -10.74 -7.54 17.63
N VAL A 66 -9.91 -8.29 18.36
CA VAL A 66 -10.11 -9.74 18.58
C VAL A 66 -11.23 -10.03 19.57
N ALA A 67 -11.48 -9.14 20.53
CA ALA A 67 -12.59 -9.28 21.48
C ALA A 67 -13.95 -8.94 20.86
N LYS A 68 -13.97 -8.22 19.73
CA LYS A 68 -15.21 -7.78 19.09
C LYS A 68 -15.89 -8.87 18.26
N GLN A 69 -17.19 -8.96 18.45
CA GLN A 69 -18.11 -9.61 17.51
C GLN A 69 -18.70 -8.56 16.58
N GLY A 70 -18.85 -8.86 15.29
CA GLY A 70 -19.55 -7.97 14.35
C GLY A 70 -18.87 -7.79 12.99
N TYR A 71 -18.89 -6.55 12.48
CA TYR A 71 -18.61 -6.22 11.08
C TYR A 71 -17.20 -6.64 10.62
N ILE A 72 -16.17 -6.44 11.46
CA ILE A 72 -14.79 -6.81 11.13
C ILE A 72 -14.65 -8.31 10.85
N GLN A 73 -15.38 -9.17 11.58
CA GLN A 73 -15.36 -10.60 11.31
C GLN A 73 -15.98 -10.94 9.95
N ARG A 74 -16.93 -10.13 9.48
CA ARG A 74 -17.51 -10.33 8.15
C ARG A 74 -16.47 -10.01 7.08
N GLU A 75 -15.72 -8.92 7.23
CA GLU A 75 -14.60 -8.61 6.33
C GLU A 75 -13.54 -9.72 6.33
N PHE A 76 -13.16 -10.21 7.52
CA PHE A 76 -12.20 -11.32 7.63
C PHE A 76 -12.74 -12.60 6.96
N ARG A 77 -14.00 -12.97 7.16
CA ARG A 77 -14.61 -14.12 6.47
C ARG A 77 -14.60 -13.96 4.95
N MET A 78 -14.92 -12.77 4.45
CA MET A 78 -14.84 -12.47 3.02
C MET A 78 -13.40 -12.60 2.49
N ALA A 79 -12.41 -12.15 3.27
CA ALA A 79 -11.01 -12.28 2.89
C ALA A 79 -10.55 -13.74 2.91
N LEU A 80 -10.93 -14.53 3.92
CA LEU A 80 -10.64 -15.96 4.00
C LEU A 80 -11.29 -16.74 2.85
N GLN A 81 -12.53 -16.41 2.50
CA GLN A 81 -13.21 -17.00 1.34
C GLN A 81 -12.43 -16.70 0.05
N LYS A 82 -12.14 -15.43 -0.21
CA LYS A 82 -11.37 -15.02 -1.39
C LYS A 82 -9.99 -15.68 -1.43
N MET A 83 -9.32 -15.87 -0.29
CA MET A 83 -8.05 -16.59 -0.22
C MET A 83 -8.21 -18.08 -0.55
N GLY A 84 -9.28 -18.72 -0.09
CA GLY A 84 -9.59 -20.12 -0.40
C GLY A 84 -9.85 -20.37 -1.89
N ASP A 85 -10.39 -19.38 -2.59
CA ASP A 85 -10.59 -19.41 -4.04
C ASP A 85 -9.28 -19.25 -4.85
N MET A 86 -8.17 -18.88 -4.20
CA MET A 86 -6.88 -18.71 -4.87
C MET A 86 -6.08 -20.01 -4.93
N PRO A 87 -5.18 -20.16 -5.92
CA PRO A 87 -4.19 -21.22 -5.91
C PRO A 87 -3.34 -21.19 -4.61
N PRO A 88 -2.95 -22.37 -4.08
CA PRO A 88 -2.05 -22.45 -2.94
C PRO A 88 -0.75 -21.68 -3.17
N GLY A 89 -0.26 -20.99 -2.14
CA GLY A 89 1.00 -20.23 -2.19
C GLY A 89 0.83 -18.75 -2.57
N ASN A 90 -0.35 -18.32 -3.01
CA ASN A 90 -0.64 -16.90 -3.19
C ASN A 90 -0.75 -16.21 -1.81
N ILE A 91 -0.06 -15.08 -1.64
CA ILE A 91 -0.35 -14.21 -0.51
C ILE A 91 -1.51 -13.30 -0.89
N TYR A 92 -2.50 -13.27 -0.02
CA TYR A 92 -3.59 -12.31 -0.11
C TYR A 92 -3.89 -11.78 1.27
N LEU A 93 -4.06 -12.65 2.26
CA LEU A 93 -4.33 -12.26 3.63
C LEU A 93 -3.03 -12.22 4.45
N ILE A 94 -2.73 -11.08 5.07
CA ILE A 94 -1.60 -10.93 6.01
C ILE A 94 -2.15 -10.48 7.37
N PRO A 95 -2.07 -11.32 8.42
CA PRO A 95 -2.39 -10.89 9.78
C PRO A 95 -1.31 -9.95 10.32
N VAL A 96 -1.74 -8.86 10.94
CA VAL A 96 -0.86 -7.83 11.50
C VAL A 96 -1.35 -7.49 12.90
N ARG A 97 -0.50 -7.64 13.92
CA ARG A 97 -0.82 -7.31 15.29
C ARG A 97 -0.35 -5.89 15.61
N LEU A 98 -1.28 -5.04 16.02
CA LEU A 98 -1.05 -3.66 16.46
C LEU A 98 -0.64 -3.58 17.93
N ASP A 99 -1.05 -4.58 18.72
CA ASP A 99 -0.64 -4.77 20.11
C ASP A 99 -0.47 -6.27 20.42
N ASP A 100 -0.06 -6.58 21.64
CA ASP A 100 0.13 -7.96 22.10
C ASP A 100 -1.22 -8.68 22.33
N CYS A 101 -1.88 -9.11 21.25
CA CYS A 101 -3.14 -9.87 21.26
C CYS A 101 -2.99 -11.29 20.70
N GLN A 102 -3.90 -12.22 21.03
CA GLN A 102 -3.89 -13.54 20.38
C GLN A 102 -4.56 -13.45 19.00
N VAL A 103 -3.97 -14.06 17.98
CA VAL A 103 -4.60 -14.16 16.65
C VAL A 103 -5.83 -15.06 16.79
N PRO A 104 -7.02 -14.62 16.37
CA PRO A 104 -8.24 -15.38 16.60
C PRO A 104 -8.30 -16.63 15.71
N GLU A 105 -8.89 -17.70 16.24
CA GLU A 105 -9.23 -18.91 15.49
C GLU A 105 -10.44 -18.66 14.58
N LEU A 106 -10.23 -17.89 13.52
CA LEU A 106 -11.25 -17.65 12.51
C LEU A 106 -11.07 -18.61 11.35
N ARG A 107 -12.01 -19.57 11.27
CA ARG A 107 -11.97 -20.65 10.29
C ARG A 107 -12.88 -20.39 9.09
N GLN A 108 -12.42 -20.81 7.92
CA GLN A 108 -13.23 -21.02 6.74
C GLN A 108 -13.24 -22.52 6.43
N GLU A 109 -14.30 -23.20 6.86
CA GLU A 109 -14.38 -24.67 6.90
C GLU A 109 -14.28 -25.31 5.53
N GLU A 110 -14.92 -24.70 4.52
CA GLU A 110 -14.95 -25.22 3.15
C GLU A 110 -13.55 -25.43 2.54
N TYR A 111 -12.61 -24.56 2.89
CA TYR A 111 -11.24 -24.61 2.40
C TYR A 111 -10.23 -25.12 3.45
N GLY A 112 -10.70 -25.47 4.66
CA GLY A 112 -9.83 -25.89 5.76
C GLY A 112 -8.84 -24.81 6.22
N ILE A 113 -9.18 -23.53 6.03
CA ILE A 113 -8.30 -22.39 6.32
C ILE A 113 -8.60 -21.87 7.72
N ASN A 114 -7.56 -21.59 8.50
CA ASN A 114 -7.68 -20.87 9.77
C ASN A 114 -6.72 -19.67 9.79
N LEU A 115 -7.23 -18.49 10.16
CA LEU A 115 -6.43 -17.27 10.21
C LEU A 115 -5.17 -17.43 11.09
N ALA A 116 -5.28 -18.17 12.19
CA ALA A 116 -4.17 -18.42 13.10
C ALA A 116 -3.07 -19.33 12.54
N ASP A 117 -3.30 -20.00 11.40
CA ASP A 117 -2.30 -20.84 10.75
C ASP A 117 -1.31 -20.01 9.89
N TYR A 118 -1.61 -18.73 9.67
CA TYR A 118 -0.78 -17.83 8.87
C TYR A 118 0.20 -17.04 9.74
N GLN A 119 1.41 -16.84 9.20
CA GLN A 119 2.42 -15.98 9.84
C GLN A 119 1.92 -14.54 9.93
N TRP A 120 2.12 -13.92 11.10
CA TRP A 120 1.74 -12.53 11.35
C TRP A 120 2.95 -11.62 11.54
N VAL A 121 2.69 -10.31 11.51
CA VAL A 121 3.66 -9.28 11.81
C VAL A 121 3.24 -8.51 13.06
N ASP A 122 4.10 -8.49 14.08
CA ASP A 122 3.95 -7.64 15.27
C ASP A 122 4.42 -6.20 14.99
N LEU A 123 3.53 -5.30 14.57
CA LEU A 123 3.93 -3.93 14.20
C LEU A 123 4.38 -3.05 15.36
N PHE A 124 4.12 -3.47 16.60
CA PHE A 124 4.59 -2.81 17.81
C PHE A 124 6.04 -3.13 18.17
N GLN A 125 6.75 -3.95 17.36
CA GLN A 125 8.18 -4.23 17.50
C GLN A 125 8.99 -3.57 16.38
N ASP A 126 10.25 -3.24 16.67
CA ASP A 126 11.13 -2.55 15.73
C ASP A 126 11.41 -3.38 14.47
N GLY A 127 11.48 -2.71 13.31
CA GLY A 127 11.82 -3.33 12.02
C GLY A 127 10.73 -4.22 11.39
N GLN A 128 9.63 -4.48 12.11
CA GLN A 128 8.57 -5.38 11.63
C GLN A 128 7.77 -4.83 10.45
N PHE A 129 7.69 -3.51 10.30
CA PHE A 129 7.12 -2.91 9.10
C PHE A 129 7.91 -3.26 7.83
N GLU A 130 9.24 -3.31 7.90
CA GLU A 130 10.05 -3.72 6.74
C GLU A 130 9.78 -5.17 6.37
N ARG A 131 9.51 -6.03 7.36
CA ARG A 131 9.12 -7.42 7.13
C ARG A 131 7.77 -7.52 6.41
N LEU A 132 6.80 -6.69 6.79
CA LEU A 132 5.51 -6.58 6.09
C LEU A 132 5.72 -6.15 4.62
N VAL A 133 6.49 -5.07 4.40
CA VAL A 133 6.79 -4.57 3.05
C VAL A 133 7.49 -5.64 2.22
N LYS A 134 8.54 -6.26 2.75
CA LYS A 134 9.27 -7.34 2.07
C LYS A 134 8.35 -8.51 1.69
N SER A 135 7.40 -8.87 2.56
CA SER A 135 6.42 -9.92 2.26
C SER A 135 5.57 -9.57 1.05
N ILE A 136 5.06 -8.34 0.99
CA ILE A 136 4.27 -7.85 -0.15
C ILE A 136 5.15 -7.83 -1.41
N GLU A 137 6.33 -7.24 -1.32
CA GLU A 137 7.20 -7.05 -2.49
C GLU A 137 7.65 -8.37 -3.13
N LEU A 138 7.96 -9.38 -2.32
CA LEU A 138 8.38 -10.70 -2.82
C LEU A 138 7.33 -11.40 -3.68
N HIS A 139 6.05 -11.16 -3.43
CA HIS A 139 4.96 -11.84 -4.13
C HIS A 139 4.33 -11.00 -5.23
N PHE A 140 4.71 -9.72 -5.32
CA PHE A 140 4.28 -8.82 -6.39
C PHE A 140 5.50 -8.15 -7.07
N PRO A 141 6.48 -8.94 -7.57
CA PRO A 141 7.74 -8.40 -8.09
C PRO A 141 7.53 -7.48 -9.30
N ASP A 142 6.58 -7.81 -10.18
CA ASP A 142 6.29 -7.05 -11.39
C ASP A 142 5.55 -5.72 -11.11
N ALA A 143 4.93 -5.59 -9.93
CA ALA A 143 4.20 -4.40 -9.53
C ALA A 143 5.10 -3.28 -8.99
N ILE A 144 6.37 -3.60 -8.68
CA ILE A 144 7.40 -2.67 -8.15
C ILE A 144 8.26 -2.10 -9.29
N ALA A 145 7.98 -2.43 -10.55
CA ALA A 145 8.65 -1.86 -11.70
C ALA A 145 8.51 -0.32 -11.72
N THR A 146 9.53 0.33 -11.14
CA THR A 146 9.80 1.77 -10.99
C THR A 146 8.98 2.51 -9.92
N PRO A 147 9.53 2.75 -8.71
CA PRO A 147 9.23 4.00 -8.03
C PRO A 147 9.57 5.15 -8.99
N ASN A 148 8.67 6.13 -9.13
CA ASN A 148 8.88 7.34 -9.91
C ASN A 148 9.95 8.22 -9.25
N ILE A 149 11.18 7.72 -9.13
CA ILE A 149 12.35 8.54 -8.88
C ILE A 149 12.50 9.37 -10.15
N PRO A 150 12.34 10.71 -10.11
CA PRO A 150 12.54 11.53 -11.29
C PRO A 150 13.94 11.20 -11.83
N LYS A 151 14.00 10.62 -13.04
CA LYS A 151 15.27 10.31 -13.68
C LYS A 151 16.04 11.63 -13.75
N LEU A 152 17.14 11.69 -13.01
CA LEU A 152 18.09 12.79 -13.11
C LEU A 152 18.67 12.74 -14.51
N GLN A 153 18.20 13.65 -15.37
CA GLN A 153 18.77 13.80 -16.69
C GLN A 153 19.86 14.86 -16.62
N THR A 154 20.97 14.54 -17.28
CA THR A 154 22.01 15.51 -17.46
C THR A 154 21.78 16.22 -18.78
N PHE A 155 21.57 17.53 -18.72
CA PHE A 155 21.44 18.34 -19.92
C PHE A 155 22.72 19.14 -20.15
N THR A 156 23.11 19.17 -21.41
CA THR A 156 24.18 20.03 -21.89
C THR A 156 23.53 21.24 -22.55
N PHE A 157 23.84 22.44 -22.07
CA PHE A 157 23.35 23.68 -22.67
C PHE A 157 24.52 24.64 -22.89
N GLU A 158 24.34 25.57 -23.81
CA GLU A 158 25.34 26.59 -24.09
C GLU A 158 24.81 27.96 -23.68
N THR A 159 25.66 28.76 -23.05
CA THR A 159 25.40 30.18 -22.85
C THR A 159 26.24 30.96 -23.84
N VAL A 160 25.58 31.86 -24.56
CA VAL A 160 26.23 32.81 -25.46
C VAL A 160 26.08 34.22 -24.91
N LYS A 161 27.18 34.99 -24.93
CA LYS A 161 27.09 36.45 -24.77
C LYS A 161 26.99 37.07 -26.14
N VAL A 162 26.08 38.01 -26.28
CA VAL A 162 25.82 38.74 -27.54
C VAL A 162 26.14 40.21 -27.30
N ASN A 163 26.75 40.87 -28.28
CA ASN A 163 26.96 42.32 -28.23
C ASN A 163 25.72 43.09 -28.71
N ASN A 164 25.75 44.42 -28.59
CA ASN A 164 24.66 45.31 -29.02
C ASN A 164 24.38 45.29 -30.54
N LYS A 165 25.17 44.55 -31.34
CA LYS A 165 24.99 44.35 -32.78
C LYS A 165 24.47 42.94 -33.11
N GLY A 166 24.08 42.15 -32.12
CA GLY A 166 23.56 40.79 -32.32
C GLY A 166 24.65 39.74 -32.61
N SER A 167 25.94 40.09 -32.55
CA SER A 167 27.03 39.14 -32.78
C SER A 167 27.42 38.41 -31.49
N ILE A 168 27.63 37.10 -31.57
CA ILE A 168 28.09 36.26 -30.46
C ILE A 168 29.56 36.58 -30.15
N THR A 169 29.84 36.99 -28.91
CA THR A 169 31.20 37.36 -28.45
C THR A 169 31.82 36.35 -27.50
N ASN A 170 31.03 35.43 -26.94
CA ASN A 170 31.51 34.38 -26.06
C ASN A 170 30.55 33.19 -26.08
N ARG A 171 31.06 31.95 -26.10
CA ARG A 171 30.27 30.71 -26.07
C ARG A 171 30.82 29.79 -24.98
N ARG A 172 29.98 29.37 -24.04
CA ARG A 172 30.36 28.46 -22.95
C ARG A 172 29.38 27.31 -22.82
N GLN A 173 29.88 26.09 -22.84
CA GLN A 173 29.09 24.88 -22.64
C GLN A 173 29.00 24.53 -21.15
N HIS A 174 27.82 24.16 -20.68
CA HIS A 174 27.52 23.83 -19.30
C HIS A 174 26.80 22.49 -19.24
N LYS A 175 27.03 21.75 -18.16
CA LYS A 175 26.39 20.47 -17.85
C LYS A 175 25.67 20.62 -16.52
N ARG A 176 24.34 20.41 -16.48
CA ARG A 176 23.54 20.45 -15.25
C ARG A 176 22.70 19.20 -15.10
N VAL A 177 22.59 18.73 -13.85
CA VAL A 177 21.74 17.63 -13.46
C VAL A 177 20.45 18.24 -12.89
N LEU A 178 19.30 17.88 -13.47
CA LEU A 178 18.00 18.38 -13.05
C LEU A 178 17.03 17.21 -12.90
N ALA A 179 16.15 17.28 -11.91
CA ALA A 179 15.03 16.38 -11.77
C ALA A 179 14.01 16.69 -12.89
N VAL A 180 13.75 15.72 -13.76
CA VAL A 180 12.74 15.86 -14.81
C VAL A 180 11.44 15.26 -14.29
N GLN A 181 10.45 16.12 -14.04
CA GLN A 181 9.09 15.66 -13.82
C GLN A 181 8.43 15.52 -15.19
N VAL A 182 7.99 14.31 -15.53
CA VAL A 182 7.25 14.06 -16.77
C VAL A 182 5.89 14.77 -16.64
N LEU A 183 5.80 16.01 -17.09
CA LEU A 183 4.52 16.63 -17.37
C LEU A 183 3.94 15.91 -18.59
N ARG A 184 3.00 14.98 -18.33
CA ARG A 184 2.09 14.54 -19.39
C ARG A 184 1.33 15.77 -19.84
N LEU A 185 1.62 16.23 -21.06
CA LEU A 185 0.68 17.08 -21.79
C LEU A 185 -0.44 16.13 -22.23
N GLU A 186 -1.57 16.19 -21.55
CA GLU A 186 -2.82 15.62 -22.07
C GLU A 186 -3.15 16.33 -23.41
N PRO A 187 -3.62 15.59 -24.42
CA PRO A 187 -3.92 16.12 -25.74
C PRO A 187 -5.10 17.11 -25.75
#